data_AF-A0A1V5AYS1-F1
#
_entry.id   AF-A0A1V5AYS1-F1
#
_cell.length_a   1.000
_cell.length_b   1.000
_cell.length_c   1.000
_cell.angle_alpha   90.00
_cell.angle_beta   90.00
_cell.angle_gamma   90.00
#
_symmetry.space_group_name_H-M   'P 1'
#
loop_
_entity.id
_entity.type
_entity.pdbx_description
1 polymer ?
#
loop_
_entity_poly.entity_id
_entity_poly.type
_entity_poly.pdbx_seq_one_letter_code
_entity_poly.pdbx_strand_id
1 'polypeptide(L)'
;MSKKLVYQVESPKTQSIDSVKALLAFKKVASDPLPQEVSLDGGRLVLVLSNKKDAYYTVTAARCSCPAATYNPGKPCKHSRQYFPQPKREAEHALDLRASLPGWKGPNGERANGPVEA
;
A
#
# COMPACT_ATOMS: atom_id res chain seq x y z
N MET A 1 -7.13 3.41 42.55
CA MET A 1 -6.59 3.95 41.29
C MET A 1 -6.24 2.78 40.37
N SER A 2 -7.14 2.45 39.44
CA SER A 2 -6.96 1.31 38.53
C SER A 2 -5.88 1.65 37.51
N LYS A 3 -4.68 1.08 37.67
CA LYS A 3 -3.59 1.17 36.67
C LYS A 3 -4.07 0.51 35.39
N LYS A 4 -4.40 1.33 34.39
CA LYS A 4 -4.68 0.86 33.02
C LYS A 4 -3.40 0.22 32.49
N LEU A 5 -3.39 -1.11 32.39
CA LEU A 5 -2.34 -1.87 31.73
C LEU A 5 -2.36 -1.51 30.25
N VAL A 6 -1.44 -0.63 29.84
CA VAL A 6 -1.19 -0.33 28.44
C VAL A 6 -0.22 -1.39 27.93
N TYR A 7 -0.74 -2.36 27.19
CA TYR A 7 0.10 -3.33 26.50
C TYR A 7 0.86 -2.63 25.37
N GLN A 8 2.15 -2.35 25.58
CA GLN A 8 3.02 -1.83 24.54
C GLN A 8 3.47 -3.00 23.66
N VAL A 9 2.75 -3.21 22.56
CA VAL A 9 3.25 -4.06 21.46
C VAL A 9 4.37 -3.28 20.78
N GLU A 10 5.61 -3.66 21.08
CA GLU A 10 6.73 -3.28 20.23
C GLU A 10 6.53 -3.94 18.88
N SER A 11 6.37 -3.12 17.84
CA SER A 11 6.27 -3.62 16.48
C SER A 11 7.60 -4.29 16.12
N PRO A 12 7.61 -5.43 15.43
CA PRO A 12 8.86 -6.12 15.08
C PRO A 12 9.78 -5.16 14.31
N LYS A 13 10.96 -4.87 14.90
CA LYS A 13 11.97 -4.01 14.28
C LYS A 13 12.74 -4.82 13.26
N THR A 14 12.41 -4.62 11.99
CA THR A 14 13.02 -5.39 10.90
C THR A 14 14.42 -4.90 10.53
N GLN A 15 14.70 -3.60 10.70
CA GLN A 15 16.04 -3.02 10.59
C GLN A 15 16.22 -1.85 11.56
N SER A 16 17.30 -1.88 12.34
CA SER A 16 17.69 -0.79 13.25
C SER A 16 18.34 0.38 12.50
N ILE A 17 18.28 1.57 13.10
CA ILE A 17 18.88 2.79 12.56
C ILE A 17 20.40 2.66 12.40
N ASP A 18 21.09 1.98 13.32
CA ASP A 18 22.54 1.81 13.31
C ASP A 18 23.01 0.99 12.12
N SER A 19 22.27 -0.08 11.78
CA SER A 19 22.55 -0.89 10.60
C SER A 19 22.39 -0.08 9.31
N VAL A 20 21.39 0.79 9.23
CA VAL A 20 21.18 1.66 8.06
C VAL A 20 22.26 2.74 7.97
N LYS A 21 22.69 3.30 9.09
CA LYS A 21 23.84 4.23 9.12
C LYS A 21 25.13 3.55 8.66
N ALA A 22 25.39 2.31 9.08
CA ALA A 22 26.53 1.53 8.63
C ALA A 22 26.47 1.27 7.11
N LEU A 23 25.29 0.95 6.57
CA LEU A 23 25.07 0.78 5.12
C LEU A 23 25.26 2.09 4.34
N LEU A 24 24.80 3.22 4.86
CA LEU A 24 24.97 4.54 4.24
C LEU A 24 26.44 4.98 4.24
N ALA A 25 27.17 4.73 5.34
CA ALA A 25 28.60 4.98 5.44
C ALA A 25 29.39 4.12 4.43
N PHE A 26 29.05 2.84 4.26
CA PHE A 26 29.64 1.98 3.23
C PHE A 26 29.40 2.52 1.82
N LYS A 27 28.20 3.05 1.55
CA LYS A 27 27.86 3.71 0.29
C LYS A 27 28.46 5.11 0.11
N LYS A 28 29.19 5.63 1.11
CA LYS A 28 29.72 7.00 1.16
C LYS A 28 28.64 8.07 1.02
N VAL A 29 27.43 7.78 1.49
CA VAL A 29 26.30 8.73 1.52
C VAL A 29 26.18 9.31 2.92
N ALA A 30 26.03 10.63 3.02
CA ALA A 30 25.86 11.31 4.31
C ALA A 30 24.57 10.81 5.01
N SER A 31 24.70 10.46 6.29
CA SER A 31 23.60 9.96 7.13
C SER A 31 22.87 11.05 7.90
N ASP A 32 23.31 12.30 7.81
CA ASP A 32 22.86 13.42 8.62
C ASP A 32 22.33 14.55 7.73
N PRO A 33 21.01 14.83 7.76
CA PRO A 33 19.95 14.18 8.56
C PRO A 33 19.58 12.78 8.06
N LEU A 34 19.01 11.95 8.95
CA LEU A 34 18.56 10.59 8.61
C LEU A 34 17.62 10.62 7.39
N PRO A 35 17.99 9.97 6.28
CA PRO A 35 17.20 10.02 5.05
C PRO A 35 15.87 9.30 5.27
N GLN A 36 14.77 9.98 4.92
CA GLN A 36 13.43 9.41 5.04
C GLN A 36 13.25 8.19 4.13
N GLU A 37 13.93 8.19 2.99
CA GLU A 37 13.95 7.12 2.01
C GLU A 37 15.39 6.84 1.55
N VAL A 38 15.75 5.56 1.48
CA VAL A 38 17.04 5.12 0.93
C VAL A 38 16.78 4.09 -0.15
N SER A 39 17.05 4.47 -1.40
CA SER A 39 16.97 3.56 -2.53
C SER A 39 18.25 2.72 -2.65
N LEU A 40 18.09 1.40 -2.61
CA LEU A 40 19.12 0.40 -2.84
C LEU A 40 18.87 -0.29 -4.20
N ASP A 41 19.95 -0.78 -4.82
CA ASP A 41 19.93 -1.53 -6.08
C ASP A 41 19.17 -0.81 -7.22
N GLY A 42 19.44 0.49 -7.41
CA GLY A 42 18.83 1.27 -8.49
C GLY A 42 17.30 1.44 -8.39
N GLY A 43 16.73 1.29 -7.20
CA GLY A 43 15.29 1.46 -6.95
C GLY A 43 14.51 0.15 -6.81
N ARG A 44 15.15 -1.02 -6.89
CA ARG A 44 14.47 -2.31 -6.63
C ARG A 44 14.09 -2.52 -5.18
N LEU A 45 14.84 -1.91 -4.25
CA LEU A 45 14.61 -1.99 -2.82
C LEU A 45 14.67 -0.58 -2.23
N VAL A 46 13.62 -0.19 -1.54
CA VAL A 46 13.54 1.09 -0.84
C VAL A 46 13.46 0.83 0.66
N LEU A 47 14.35 1.44 1.43
CA LEU A 47 14.24 1.51 2.88
C LEU A 47 13.46 2.76 3.25
N VAL A 48 12.37 2.59 4.00
CA VAL A 48 11.49 3.69 4.42
C VAL A 48 11.57 3.85 5.92
N LEU A 49 11.82 5.08 6.37
CA LEU A 49 11.87 5.42 7.79
C LEU A 49 10.48 5.29 8.42
N SER A 50 10.40 4.65 9.59
CA SER A 50 9.19 4.61 10.42
C SER A 50 8.79 6.02 10.88
N ASN A 51 7.48 6.27 11.06
CA ASN A 51 7.00 7.52 11.66
C ASN A 51 7.56 7.77 13.06
N LYS A 52 7.84 6.70 13.82
CA LYS A 52 8.47 6.78 15.14
C LYS A 52 9.99 7.00 15.07
N LYS A 53 10.56 7.02 13.85
CA LYS A 53 11.99 7.17 13.55
C LYS A 53 12.88 6.16 14.28
N ASP A 54 12.33 4.99 14.58
CA ASP A 54 12.94 3.93 15.39
C ASP A 54 13.46 2.76 14.56
N ALA A 55 12.95 2.58 13.34
CA ALA A 55 13.29 1.49 12.44
C ALA A 55 13.12 1.90 10.96
N TYR A 56 13.78 1.15 10.08
CA TYR A 56 13.52 1.19 8.65
C TYR A 56 12.77 -0.07 8.20
N TYR A 57 11.82 0.11 7.29
CA TYR A 57 11.10 -0.98 6.63
C TYR A 57 11.66 -1.20 5.23
N THR A 58 11.86 -2.46 4.86
CA THR A 58 12.23 -2.83 3.50
C THR A 58 10.97 -2.87 2.64
N VAL A 59 11.04 -2.23 1.48
CA VAL A 59 9.98 -2.20 0.49
C VAL A 59 10.56 -2.70 -0.81
N THR A 60 9.97 -3.77 -1.33
CA THR A 60 10.24 -4.30 -2.67
C THR A 60 8.93 -4.30 -3.46
N ALA A 61 9.01 -4.49 -4.77
CA ALA A 61 7.82 -4.62 -5.62
C ALA A 61 6.89 -5.78 -5.19
N ALA A 62 7.45 -6.84 -4.62
CA ALA A 62 6.70 -8.02 -4.21
C ALA A 62 6.21 -7.97 -2.75
N ARG A 63 7.03 -7.44 -1.83
CA ARG A 63 6.73 -7.49 -0.39
C ARG A 63 7.28 -6.27 0.35
N CYS A 64 6.57 -5.87 1.39
CA CYS A 64 7.04 -4.89 2.37
C CYS A 64 7.17 -5.53 3.76
N SER A 65 8.16 -5.12 4.55
CA SER A 65 8.35 -5.59 5.93
C SER A 65 7.54 -4.83 6.97
N CYS A 66 6.69 -3.88 6.56
CA CYS A 66 5.88 -3.09 7.49
C CYS A 66 4.81 -3.95 8.18
N PRO A 67 4.36 -3.58 9.39
CA PRO A 67 3.32 -4.32 10.11
C PRO A 67 2.04 -4.50 9.30
N ALA A 68 1.68 -3.51 8.47
CA ALA A 68 0.51 -3.59 7.61
C ALA A 68 0.60 -4.75 6.61
N ALA A 69 1.79 -5.02 6.05
CA ALA A 69 2.02 -6.14 5.14
C ALA A 69 2.12 -7.48 5.89
N THR A 70 2.61 -7.47 7.13
CA THR A 70 2.62 -8.65 8.01
C THR A 70 1.21 -9.10 8.38
N TYR A 71 0.34 -8.16 8.78
CA TYR A 71 -1.03 -8.48 9.20
C TYR A 71 -2.01 -8.62 8.03
N ASN A 72 -1.70 -8.10 6.85
CA ASN A 72 -2.54 -8.21 5.64
C ASN A 72 -1.72 -8.77 4.47
N PRO A 73 -1.39 -10.07 4.49
CA PRO A 73 -0.66 -10.70 3.40
C PRO A 73 -1.46 -10.61 2.09
N GLY A 74 -0.75 -10.42 0.97
CA GLY A 74 -1.34 -10.36 -0.38
C GLY A 74 -1.96 -9.01 -0.78
N LYS A 75 -2.15 -8.07 0.16
CA LYS A 75 -2.62 -6.71 -0.16
C LYS A 75 -1.44 -5.72 -0.21
N PRO A 76 -1.33 -4.88 -1.26
CA PRO A 76 -0.26 -3.89 -1.33
C PRO A 76 -0.48 -2.82 -0.25
N CYS A 77 0.49 -2.67 0.64
CA CYS A 77 0.51 -1.69 1.72
C CYS A 77 0.75 -0.26 1.19
N LYS A 78 0.58 0.76 2.05
CA LYS A 78 0.82 2.17 1.69
C LYS A 78 2.22 2.40 1.09
N HIS A 79 3.26 1.77 1.67
CA HIS A 79 4.63 1.92 1.19
C HIS A 79 4.81 1.32 -0.21
N SER A 80 4.38 0.09 -0.43
CA SER A 80 4.54 -0.55 -1.74
C SER A 80 3.77 0.21 -2.83
N ARG A 81 2.59 0.76 -2.54
CA ARG A 81 1.84 1.60 -3.49
C ARG A 81 2.54 2.92 -3.83
N GLN A 82 3.23 3.52 -2.88
CA GLN A 82 3.91 4.81 -3.06
C GLN A 82 5.19 4.67 -3.89
N TYR A 83 5.98 3.63 -3.61
CA TYR A 83 7.28 3.43 -4.26
C TYR A 83 7.24 2.49 -5.47
N PHE A 84 6.26 1.59 -5.53
CA PHE A 84 6.05 0.65 -6.63
C PHE A 84 4.58 0.69 -7.08
N PRO A 85 4.14 1.79 -7.72
CA PRO A 85 2.79 1.86 -8.27
C PRO A 85 2.64 0.74 -9.30
N GLN A 86 1.77 -0.22 -8.98
CA GLN A 86 1.39 -1.23 -9.95
C GLN A 86 0.68 -0.53 -11.11
N PRO A 87 0.93 -0.90 -12.37
CA PRO A 87 0.08 -0.46 -13.45
C PRO A 87 -1.36 -0.81 -13.05
N LYS A 88 -2.27 0.17 -13.08
CA LYS A 88 -3.70 -0.14 -13.01
C LYS A 88 -3.90 -1.21 -14.07
N ARG A 89 -4.40 -2.40 -13.70
CA ARG A 89 -5.03 -3.27 -14.68
C ARG A 89 -5.98 -2.33 -15.42
N GLU A 90 -5.68 -2.05 -16.68
CA GLU A 90 -6.61 -1.38 -17.57
C GLU A 90 -7.90 -2.13 -17.34
N ALA A 91 -8.89 -1.42 -16.82
CA ALA A 91 -10.16 -2.02 -16.51
C ALA A 91 -10.60 -2.67 -17.83
N GLU A 92 -10.46 -3.99 -17.89
CA GLU A 92 -11.11 -4.86 -18.84
C GLU A 92 -12.50 -4.27 -18.99
N HIS A 93 -12.71 -3.68 -20.17
CA HIS A 93 -13.78 -2.75 -20.49
C HIS A 93 -15.01 -3.24 -19.75
N ALA A 94 -15.39 -2.56 -18.66
CA ALA A 94 -16.53 -2.95 -17.87
C ALA A 94 -17.72 -2.70 -18.77
N LEU A 95 -17.99 -3.66 -19.66
CA LEU A 95 -19.23 -3.75 -20.40
C LEU A 95 -20.25 -3.72 -19.29
N ASP A 96 -20.95 -2.60 -19.21
CA ASP A 96 -22.00 -2.41 -18.23
C ASP A 96 -22.98 -3.54 -18.51
N LEU A 97 -22.89 -4.61 -17.70
CA LEU A 97 -23.67 -5.82 -17.89
C LEU A 97 -25.16 -5.45 -17.91
N ARG A 98 -25.54 -4.37 -17.21
CA ARG A 98 -26.88 -3.78 -17.23
C ARG A 98 -27.27 -3.21 -18.60
N ALA A 99 -26.33 -2.60 -19.32
CA ALA A 99 -26.55 -2.11 -20.68
C ALA A 99 -26.59 -3.22 -21.73
N SER A 100 -25.98 -4.38 -21.42
CA SER A 100 -25.93 -5.55 -22.31
C SER A 100 -27.10 -6.52 -22.10
N LEU A 101 -27.87 -6.36 -21.03
CA LEU A 101 -29.06 -7.18 -20.76
C LEU A 101 -30.25 -6.68 -21.59
N PRO A 102 -30.94 -7.55 -22.34
CA PRO A 102 -32.18 -7.18 -23.01
C PRO A 102 -33.22 -6.78 -21.96
N GLY A 103 -33.56 -5.48 -21.89
CA GLY A 103 -34.62 -4.99 -21.02
C GLY A 103 -35.96 -5.68 -21.35
N TRP A 104 -36.76 -5.97 -20.34
CA TRP A 104 -38.10 -6.54 -20.52
C TRP A 104 -38.96 -5.57 -21.34
N LYS A 105 -39.25 -5.93 -22.59
CA LYS A 105 -40.13 -5.15 -23.47
C LYS A 105 -41.57 -5.54 -23.19
N GLY A 106 -42.44 -4.53 -23.00
CA GLY A 106 -43.86 -4.77 -22.87
C GLY A 106 -44.47 -5.32 -24.17
N PRO A 107 -45.71 -5.82 -24.14
CA PRO A 107 -46.40 -6.39 -25.31
C PRO A 107 -46.53 -5.45 -26.52
N ASN A 108 -46.36 -4.13 -26.31
CA ASN A 108 -46.41 -3.10 -27.35
C ASN A 108 -45.02 -2.64 -27.83
N GLY A 109 -43.93 -3.31 -27.41
CA GLY A 109 -42.56 -2.99 -27.83
C GLY A 109 -41.88 -1.84 -27.08
N GLU A 110 -42.60 -1.13 -26.21
CA GLU A 110 -42.06 -0.07 -25.35
C GLU A 110 -41.30 -0.65 -24.15
N ARG A 111 -40.29 0.10 -23.66
CA ARG A 111 -39.49 -0.27 -22.49
C ARG A 111 -40.38 -0.17 -21.25
N ALA A 112 -40.67 -1.30 -20.60
CA ALA A 112 -41.50 -1.32 -19.41
C ALA A 112 -40.77 -0.61 -18.26
N ASN A 113 -41.16 0.65 -18.01
CA ASN A 113 -40.72 1.55 -16.93
C ASN A 113 -39.36 2.25 -17.14
N GLY A 114 -39.42 3.48 -17.66
CA GLY A 114 -38.46 4.54 -17.33
C GLY A 114 -38.70 5.09 -15.92
N PRO A 115 -37.83 5.98 -15.39
CA PRO A 115 -37.97 6.48 -14.03
C PRO A 115 -39.32 7.19 -13.86
N VAL A 116 -40.07 6.84 -12.82
CA VAL A 116 -41.21 7.66 -12.40
C VAL A 116 -40.63 8.91 -11.73
N GLU A 117 -40.73 10.06 -12.39
CA GLU A 117 -40.42 11.34 -11.77
C GLU A 117 -41.62 11.81 -10.93
N ALA A 118 -41.31 12.15 -9.68
CA ALA A 118 -42.11 12.82 -8.64
C ALA A 118 -43.35 12.09 -8.08
#